data_AF-A0A935KPK1-F1
#
_entry.id   AF-A0A935KPK1-F1
#
_cell.length_a   1.000
_cell.length_b   1.000
_cell.length_c   1.000
_cell.angle_alpha   90.00
_cell.angle_beta   90.00
_cell.angle_gamma   90.00
#
_symmetry.space_group_name_H-M   'P 1'
#
loop_
_entity.id
_entity.type
_entity.pdbx_description
1 polymer ?
#
loop_
_entity_poly.entity_id
_entity_poly.type
_entity_poly.pdbx_seq_one_letter_code
_entity_poly.pdbx_strand_id
1 'polypeptide(L)' 'MPVLPVLSGRQVVKVFAAFDWQVARQRGNHIILIMSQDLATLSVPDRG' A
#
# COMPACT_ATOMS: atom_id res chain seq x y z
N MET A 1 -14.03 -20.68 -9.53
CA MET A 1 -12.83 -19.83 -9.31
C MET A 1 -12.76 -19.50 -7.83
N PRO A 2 -11.59 -19.55 -7.17
CA PRO A 2 -11.49 -19.18 -5.78
C PRO A 2 -11.81 -17.69 -5.60
N VAL A 3 -12.55 -17.37 -4.53
CA VAL A 3 -12.87 -15.99 -4.18
C VAL A 3 -11.61 -15.36 -3.60
N LEU A 4 -11.09 -14.34 -4.25
CA LEU A 4 -9.96 -13.58 -3.71
C LEU A 4 -10.46 -12.59 -2.65
N PRO A 5 -9.71 -12.41 -1.55
CA PRO A 5 -10.06 -11.41 -0.56
C PRO A 5 -9.98 -10.01 -1.17
N VAL A 6 -11.01 -9.21 -0.95
CA VAL A 6 -11.01 -7.78 -1.30
C VAL A 6 -10.48 -7.00 -0.10
N LEU A 7 -9.33 -6.35 -0.28
CA LEU A 7 -8.72 -5.49 0.73
C LEU A 7 -8.89 -4.02 0.32
N SER A 8 -9.32 -3.18 1.27
CA SER A 8 -9.26 -1.72 1.10
C SER A 8 -7.82 -1.23 1.02
N GLY A 9 -7.59 -0.08 0.38
CA GLY A 9 -6.27 0.55 0.33
C GLY A 9 -5.62 0.70 1.70
N ARG A 10 -6.39 1.08 2.72
CA ARG A 10 -5.90 1.22 4.10
C ARG A 10 -5.46 -0.12 4.71
N GLN A 11 -6.17 -1.21 4.41
CA GLN A 11 -5.75 -2.54 4.86
C GLN A 11 -4.43 -2.95 4.20
N VAL A 12 -4.28 -2.67 2.90
CA VAL A 12 -3.03 -2.91 2.18
C VAL A 12 -1.89 -2.11 2.81
N VAL A 13 -2.05 -0.80 3.02
CA VAL A 13 -1.05 0.06 3.67
C VAL A 13 -0.66 -0.49 5.05
N LYS A 14 -1.63 -0.89 5.87
CA LYS A 14 -1.36 -1.44 7.21
C LYS A 14 -0.55 -2.73 7.16
N VAL A 15 -0.85 -3.62 6.22
CA VAL A 15 -0.11 -4.86 6.03
C VAL A 15 1.33 -4.55 5.63
N PHE A 16 1.54 -3.73 4.60
CA PHE A 16 2.89 -3.40 4.13
C PHE A 16 3.71 -2.61 5.16
N ALA A 17 3.07 -1.75 5.96
CA ALA A 17 3.73 -1.05 7.06
C ALA A 17 4.33 -2.00 8.11
N ALA A 18 3.78 -3.21 8.29
CA ALA A 18 4.35 -4.23 9.17
C ALA A 18 5.59 -4.93 8.55
N PHE A 19 5.87 -4.71 7.26
CA PHE A 19 7.02 -5.24 6.53
C PHE A 19 8.01 -4.14 6.13
N ASP A 20 8.21 -3.16 7.02
CA ASP A 20 9.16 -2.05 6.85
C ASP A 20 8.88 -1.12 5.66
N TRP A 21 7.66 -1.14 5.13
CA TRP A 21 7.23 -0.11 4.17
C TRP A 21 6.78 1.15 4.90
N GLN A 22 7.16 2.29 4.36
CA GLN A 22 6.84 3.59 4.94
C GLN A 22 5.98 4.38 3.96
N VAL A 23 4.93 5.02 4.46
CA VAL A 23 4.13 5.95 3.63
C VAL A 23 5.00 7.16 3.31
N ALA A 24 5.36 7.30 2.03
CA ALA A 24 6.16 8.41 1.55
C ALA A 24 5.30 9.66 1.28
N ARG A 25 4.13 9.46 0.67
CA ARG A 25 3.16 10.54 0.39
C ARG A 25 1.80 9.98 0.00
N GLN A 26 0.76 10.79 0.19
CA GLN A 26 -0.55 10.57 -0.42
C GLN A 26 -0.82 11.66 -1.46
N ARG A 27 -1.20 11.28 -2.68
CA ARG A 27 -1.62 12.21 -3.74
C ARG A 27 -2.94 11.76 -4.35
N GLY A 28 -3.95 12.61 -4.20
CA GLY A 28 -5.29 12.30 -4.65
C GLY A 28 -5.77 10.97 -4.06
N ASN A 29 -6.06 10.01 -4.94
CA ASN A 29 -6.57 8.71 -4.55
C ASN A 29 -5.51 7.65 -4.21
N HIS A 30 -4.23 7.97 -4.32
CA HIS A 30 -3.16 6.99 -4.14
C HIS A 30 -2.29 7.31 -2.94
N ILE A 31 -1.99 6.27 -2.17
CA ILE A 31 -1.00 6.25 -1.10
C ILE A 31 0.26 5.60 -1.67
N ILE A 32 1.38 6.31 -1.62
CA ILE A 32 2.68 5.83 -2.08
C ILE A 32 3.48 5.39 -0.87
N LEU A 33 3.93 4.14 -0.87
CA LEU A 33 4.88 3.60 0.10
C LEU A 33 6.25 3.40 -0.54
N ILE A 34 7.30 3.51 0.27
CA ILE A 34 8.68 3.17 -0.09
C ILE A 34 9.20 2.10 0.87
N MET A 35 10.07 1.22 0.38
CA MET A 35 10.84 0.32 1.24
C MET A 35 12.17 0.99 1.58
N SER A 36 12.47 1.17 2.86
CA SER A 36 13.67 1.94 3.25
C SER A 36 14.99 1.26 2.86
N GLN A 37 14.98 -0.07 2.67
CA GLN A 37 16.18 -0.87 2.40
C GLN A 37 16.34 -1.25 0.92
N ASP A 38 15.39 -0.89 0.05
CA ASP A 38 15.40 -1.26 -1.36
C ASP A 38 14.88 -0.11 -2.23
N LEU A 39 15.26 -0.07 -3.51
CA LEU A 39 14.80 0.93 -4.47
C LEU A 39 13.40 0.59 -5.01
N ALA A 40 12.47 0.26 -4.11
CA ALA A 40 11.12 -0.17 -4.44
C ALA A 40 10.08 0.84 -3.97
N THR A 41 9.05 1.04 -4.79
CA THR A 41 7.89 1.89 -4.47
C THR A 41 6.60 1.12 -4.72
N LEU A 42 5.62 1.31 -3.85
CA LEU A 42 4.30 0.68 -3.92
C LEU A 42 3.24 1.77 -3.99
N SER A 43 2.36 1.69 -5.00
CA SER A 43 1.21 2.60 -5.15
C SER A 43 -0.07 1.87 -4.80
N VAL A 44 -0.81 2.37 -3.82
CA VAL A 44 -2.05 1.77 -3.32
C VAL A 44 -3.21 2.74 -3.52
N PRO A 45 -4.31 2.35 -4.20
CA PRO A 45 -5.52 3.16 -4.27
C PRO A 45 -6.27 3.15 -2.92
N ASP A 46 -6.65 4.30 -2.39
CA ASP A 46 -7.38 4.47 -1.12
C ASP A 46 -8.90 4.62 -1.29
N ARG A 47 -9.37 5.07 -2.47
CA ARG A 47 -10.79 5.07 -2.88
C ARG A 47 -11.00 4.08 -4.01
N GLY A 48 -11.76 3.03 -3.70
CA GLY A 48 -12.68 2.37 -4.61
C GLY A 48 -14.07 2.63 -4.06
#